data_AF-A0A0H4CGD4-F1
#
_entry.id   AF-A0A0H4CGD4-F1
#
_cell.length_a   1.000
_cell.length_b   1.000
_cell.length_c   1.000
_cell.angle_alpha   90.00
_cell.angle_beta   90.00
_cell.angle_gamma   90.00
#
_symmetry.space_group_name_H-M   'P 1'
#
loop_
_entity.id
_entity.type
_entity.pdbx_description
1 polymer ?
#
loop_
_entity_poly.entity_id
_entity_poly.type
_entity_poly.pdbx_seq_one_letter_code
_entity_poly.pdbx_strand_id
1 'polypeptide(L)'
;MERRRCRVRNSGNRLVDANGDTVPSAPYAYGGPHSNASQNRMSAIVENPGEFTDAEVRVIAFYLFRSPGQGQPVRQTTNEIAAKLGMTRQGYSRIVKRLKERRILIAKETVGRSTFYTLTPYLGGHGSGLDQREAIREVNPPELPGMDIKPADVGNVVSVVSRRRTA
;
A
#
# COMPACT_ATOMS: atom_id res chain seq x y z
N MET A 1 7.71 -3.23 -50.74
CA MET A 1 6.97 -3.63 -49.52
C MET A 1 7.43 -2.76 -48.37
N GLU A 2 6.74 -1.65 -48.13
CA GLU A 2 7.15 -0.65 -47.15
C GLU A 2 6.24 -0.74 -45.92
N ARG A 3 6.78 -1.22 -44.80
CA ARG A 3 6.05 -1.25 -43.52
C ARG A 3 6.05 0.16 -42.95
N ARG A 4 4.92 0.89 -43.10
CA ARG A 4 4.69 2.15 -42.39
C ARG A 4 4.76 1.89 -40.89
N ARG A 5 5.85 2.32 -40.24
CA ARG A 5 6.00 2.29 -38.79
C ARG A 5 5.03 3.30 -38.19
N CYS A 6 4.08 2.81 -37.40
CA CYS A 6 3.22 3.63 -36.57
C CYS A 6 4.10 4.44 -35.59
N ARG A 7 4.01 5.77 -35.67
CA ARG A 7 4.78 6.69 -34.85
C ARG A 7 4.09 6.83 -33.50
N VAL A 8 4.37 5.92 -32.57
CA VAL A 8 3.88 6.04 -31.18
C VAL A 8 4.68 7.16 -30.51
N ARG A 9 4.06 8.34 -30.36
CA ARG A 9 4.56 9.41 -29.50
C ARG A 9 4.27 9.01 -28.06
N ASN A 10 5.30 8.66 -27.30
CA ASN A 10 5.21 8.62 -25.84
C ASN A 10 6.19 9.67 -25.31
N SER A 11 5.66 10.79 -24.82
CA SER A 11 6.42 11.93 -24.28
C SER A 11 6.69 11.74 -22.80
N GLY A 12 7.45 10.70 -22.46
CA GLY A 12 8.12 10.55 -21.18
C GLY A 12 9.60 10.35 -21.46
N ASN A 13 10.48 11.04 -20.74
CA ASN A 13 11.92 10.94 -20.93
C ASN A 13 12.36 9.46 -20.93
N ARG A 14 12.96 9.00 -22.04
CA ARG A 14 13.43 7.62 -22.18
C ARG A 14 14.51 7.36 -21.13
N LEU A 15 14.33 6.29 -20.35
CA LEU A 15 15.41 5.76 -19.52
C LEU A 15 16.46 5.16 -20.45
N VAL A 16 17.68 5.67 -20.34
CA VAL A 16 18.87 5.13 -21.01
C VAL A 16 19.73 4.43 -19.96
N ASP A 17 20.35 3.31 -20.32
CA ASP A 17 21.31 2.65 -19.43
C ASP A 17 22.67 3.37 -19.43
N ALA A 18 23.64 2.82 -18.71
CA ALA A 18 24.99 3.36 -18.61
C ALA A 18 25.74 3.43 -19.96
N ASN A 19 25.26 2.72 -20.99
CA ASN A 19 25.83 2.69 -22.33
C ASN A 19 25.05 3.58 -23.31
N GLY A 20 24.00 4.26 -22.85
CA GLY A 20 23.15 5.10 -23.68
C GLY A 20 22.08 4.33 -24.46
N ASP A 21 21.96 3.02 -24.25
CA ASP A 21 20.95 2.21 -24.90
C ASP A 21 19.57 2.48 -24.29
N THR A 22 18.55 2.58 -25.16
CA THR A 22 17.18 2.77 -24.70
C THR A 22 16.72 1.49 -24.02
N VAL A 23 16.58 1.53 -22.70
CA VAL A 23 16.01 0.42 -21.94
C VAL A 23 14.57 0.22 -22.41
N PRO A 24 14.13 -1.02 -22.68
CA PRO A 24 12.72 -1.33 -22.93
C PRO A 24 11.88 -0.93 -21.71
N SER A 25 11.47 0.33 -21.66
CA SER A 25 10.52 0.79 -20.65
C SER A 25 9.15 0.31 -21.11
N ALA A 26 8.53 -0.60 -20.36
CA ALA A 26 7.08 -0.67 -20.37
C ALA A 26 6.56 0.77 -20.15
N PRO A 27 5.50 1.22 -20.83
CA PRO A 27 4.91 2.53 -20.59
C PRO A 27 4.37 2.57 -19.15
N TYR A 28 5.27 2.78 -18.18
CA TYR A 28 5.02 2.99 -16.77
C TYR A 28 4.49 4.42 -16.55
N ALA A 29 3.78 4.94 -17.55
CA ALA A 29 3.15 6.23 -17.55
C ALA A 29 1.64 5.98 -17.48
N TYR A 30 1.13 5.91 -16.25
CA TYR A 30 -0.25 6.30 -15.92
C TYR A 30 -1.41 5.57 -16.61
N GLY A 31 -1.39 4.24 -16.66
CA GLY A 31 -2.57 3.46 -17.10
C GLY A 31 -3.62 3.19 -16.01
N GLY A 32 -3.31 3.44 -14.72
CA GLY A 32 -4.24 3.16 -13.62
C GLY A 32 -3.62 3.26 -12.22
N PRO A 33 -4.41 2.95 -11.17
CA PRO A 33 -3.93 2.90 -9.79
C PRO A 33 -2.77 1.91 -9.63
N HIS A 34 -1.70 2.33 -8.96
CA HIS A 34 -0.56 1.49 -8.61
C HIS A 34 -0.34 1.47 -7.09
N SER A 35 0.07 0.33 -6.55
CA SER A 35 0.44 0.18 -5.14
C SER A 35 1.95 0.18 -5.01
N ASN A 36 2.47 0.91 -4.03
CA ASN A 36 3.85 0.73 -3.57
C ASN A 36 3.84 -0.21 -2.36
N ALA A 37 4.83 -1.09 -2.26
CA ALA A 37 4.98 -2.03 -1.15
C ALA A 37 6.42 -2.05 -0.66
N SER A 38 6.62 -2.20 0.65
CA SER A 38 7.95 -2.41 1.22
C SER A 38 8.37 -3.87 1.03
N GLN A 39 9.40 -4.10 0.23
CA GLN A 39 9.91 -5.46 -0.01
C GLN A 39 10.37 -6.12 1.29
N ASN A 40 11.17 -5.44 2.11
CA ASN A 40 11.65 -5.99 3.38
C ASN A 40 10.51 -6.40 4.31
N ARG A 41 9.48 -5.55 4.45
CA ARG A 41 8.32 -5.82 5.33
C ARG A 41 7.45 -6.95 4.79
N MET A 42 7.26 -7.03 3.48
CA MET A 42 6.54 -8.13 2.85
C MET A 42 7.33 -9.45 2.94
N SER A 43 8.65 -9.44 2.75
CA SER A 43 9.51 -10.60 2.94
C SER A 43 9.39 -11.16 4.35
N ALA A 44 9.45 -10.33 5.39
CA ALA A 44 9.29 -10.82 6.75
C ALA A 44 7.90 -11.41 7.05
N ILE A 45 6.86 -11.01 6.31
CA ILE A 45 5.55 -11.66 6.43
C ILE A 45 5.57 -13.03 5.73
N VAL A 46 6.11 -13.09 4.51
CA VAL A 46 6.07 -14.28 3.65
C VAL A 46 7.06 -15.37 4.10
N GLU A 47 8.23 -14.98 4.59
CA GLU A 47 9.32 -15.89 4.97
C GLU A 47 9.18 -16.43 6.40
N ASN A 48 8.12 -16.06 7.13
CA ASN A 48 7.86 -16.49 8.51
C ASN A 48 6.54 -17.28 8.65
N PRO A 49 6.47 -18.52 8.11
CA PRO A 49 5.26 -19.34 8.12
C PRO A 49 4.79 -19.76 9.53
N GLY A 50 5.68 -19.66 10.54
CA GLY A 50 5.33 -19.89 11.94
C GLY A 50 4.50 -18.74 12.56
N GLU A 51 4.56 -17.54 11.98
CA GLU A 51 3.83 -16.37 12.46
C GLU A 51 2.64 -15.99 11.57
N PHE A 52 2.80 -16.15 10.24
CA PHE A 52 1.77 -15.89 9.25
C PHE A 52 1.47 -17.12 8.42
N THR A 53 0.19 -17.43 8.31
CA THR A 53 -0.31 -18.47 7.40
C THR A 53 -0.44 -17.94 5.97
N ASP A 54 -0.37 -18.83 4.98
CA ASP A 54 -0.61 -18.47 3.57
C ASP A 54 -1.95 -17.75 3.34
N ALA A 55 -2.97 -18.10 4.14
CA ALA A 55 -4.27 -17.44 4.10
C ALA A 55 -4.19 -15.99 4.58
N GLU A 56 -3.41 -15.72 5.64
CA GLU A 56 -3.14 -14.35 6.11
C GLU A 56 -2.36 -13.55 5.06
N VAL A 57 -1.31 -14.14 4.47
CA VAL A 57 -0.54 -13.52 3.38
C VAL A 57 -1.46 -13.16 2.21
N ARG A 58 -2.37 -14.06 1.82
CA ARG A 58 -3.33 -13.83 0.73
C ARG A 58 -4.31 -12.69 1.06
N VAL A 59 -4.76 -12.57 2.31
CA VAL A 59 -5.58 -11.43 2.74
C VAL A 59 -4.77 -10.12 2.70
N ILE A 60 -3.53 -10.12 3.18
CA ILE A 60 -2.64 -8.94 3.14
C ILE A 60 -2.43 -8.49 1.69
N ALA A 61 -2.10 -9.42 0.79
CA ALA A 61 -1.95 -9.15 -0.64
C ALA A 61 -3.24 -8.59 -1.25
N PHE A 62 -4.41 -9.13 -0.88
CA PHE A 62 -5.69 -8.59 -1.32
C PHE A 62 -5.83 -7.11 -0.94
N TYR A 63 -5.56 -6.74 0.31
CA TYR A 63 -5.64 -5.35 0.73
C TYR A 63 -4.58 -4.47 0.05
N LEU A 64 -3.36 -4.97 -0.15
CA LEU A 64 -2.30 -4.22 -0.84
C LEU A 64 -2.73 -3.76 -2.24
N PHE A 65 -3.42 -4.61 -2.99
CA PHE A 65 -3.87 -4.30 -4.36
C PHE A 65 -5.29 -3.71 -4.44
N ARG A 66 -6.00 -3.56 -3.31
CA ARG A 66 -7.39 -3.08 -3.28
C ARG A 66 -7.62 -1.86 -2.41
N SER A 67 -6.77 -1.59 -1.42
CA SER A 67 -6.86 -0.42 -0.54
C SER A 67 -6.75 0.84 -1.37
N PRO A 68 -7.78 1.69 -1.50
CA PRO A 68 -7.66 2.91 -2.28
C PRO A 68 -6.58 3.84 -1.69
N GLY A 69 -6.16 4.82 -2.49
CA GLY A 69 -5.14 5.78 -2.03
C GLY A 69 -5.60 6.60 -0.82
N GLN A 70 -4.65 7.31 -0.22
CA GLN A 70 -4.92 8.24 0.89
C GLN A 70 -5.54 7.57 2.13
N GLY A 71 -5.23 6.29 2.36
CA GLY A 71 -5.68 5.55 3.56
C GLY A 71 -7.19 5.29 3.61
N GLN A 72 -7.89 5.39 2.47
CA GLN A 72 -9.30 5.06 2.39
C GLN A 72 -9.53 3.55 2.60
N PRO A 73 -10.71 3.15 3.14
CA PRO A 73 -11.05 1.75 3.31
C PRO A 73 -11.36 1.05 1.98
N VAL A 74 -11.11 -0.26 1.94
CA VAL A 74 -11.72 -1.14 0.94
C VAL A 74 -13.22 -1.25 1.23
N ARG A 75 -14.07 -0.66 0.38
CA ARG A 75 -15.54 -0.70 0.50
C ARG A 75 -16.12 -2.03 0.00
N GLN A 76 -15.69 -3.13 0.62
CA GLN A 76 -16.25 -4.47 0.41
C GLN A 76 -16.52 -5.11 1.76
N THR A 77 -17.68 -5.75 1.86
CA THR A 77 -18.11 -6.47 3.05
C THR A 77 -17.26 -7.71 3.28
N THR A 78 -17.28 -8.20 4.52
CA THR A 78 -16.63 -9.46 4.92
C THR A 78 -17.03 -10.63 4.02
N ASN A 79 -18.30 -10.72 3.62
CA ASN A 79 -18.79 -11.81 2.77
C ASN A 79 -18.22 -11.72 1.35
N GLU A 80 -18.20 -10.53 0.77
CA GLU A 80 -17.69 -10.33 -0.60
C GLU A 80 -16.19 -10.64 -0.69
N ILE A 81 -15.41 -10.20 0.29
CA ILE A 81 -13.97 -10.47 0.32
C ILE A 81 -13.72 -11.96 0.56
N ALA A 82 -14.40 -12.57 1.54
CA ALA A 82 -14.27 -14.00 1.81
C ALA A 82 -14.57 -14.83 0.56
N ALA A 83 -15.67 -14.53 -0.16
CA ALA A 83 -16.03 -15.22 -1.40
C ALA A 83 -14.95 -15.07 -2.48
N LYS A 84 -14.43 -13.85 -2.71
CA LYS A 84 -13.35 -13.60 -3.70
C LYS A 84 -12.05 -14.34 -3.37
N LEU A 85 -11.78 -14.56 -2.10
CA LEU A 85 -10.59 -15.27 -1.64
C LEU A 85 -10.80 -16.78 -1.51
N GLY A 86 -12.00 -17.29 -1.79
CA GLY A 86 -12.34 -18.71 -1.61
C GLY A 86 -12.33 -19.14 -0.14
N MET A 87 -12.66 -18.23 0.77
CA MET A 87 -12.67 -18.45 2.22
C MET A 87 -14.10 -18.48 2.77
N THR A 88 -14.29 -19.19 3.88
CA THR A 88 -15.52 -19.03 4.66
C THR A 88 -15.55 -17.65 5.34
N ARG A 89 -16.73 -17.09 5.54
CA ARG A 89 -16.90 -15.82 6.28
C ARG A 89 -16.21 -15.87 7.64
N GLN A 90 -16.38 -16.96 8.39
CA GLN A 90 -15.79 -17.13 9.71
C GLN A 90 -14.26 -17.20 9.65
N GLY A 91 -13.69 -17.94 8.69
CA GLY A 91 -12.25 -18.02 8.49
C GLY A 91 -11.64 -16.66 8.19
N TYR A 92 -12.23 -15.94 7.25
CA TYR A 92 -11.80 -14.58 6.91
C TYR A 92 -11.95 -13.61 8.10
N SER A 93 -13.04 -13.66 8.87
CA SER A 93 -13.20 -12.82 10.06
C SER A 93 -12.13 -13.09 11.13
N ARG A 94 -11.73 -14.34 11.35
CA ARG A 94 -10.63 -14.67 12.28
C ARG A 94 -9.30 -14.11 11.80
N ILE A 95 -9.01 -14.21 10.51
CA ILE A 95 -7.81 -13.62 9.89
C ILE A 95 -7.81 -12.10 10.06
N VAL A 96 -8.90 -11.42 9.71
CA VAL A 96 -9.01 -9.95 9.86
C VAL A 96 -8.80 -9.52 11.31
N LYS A 97 -9.34 -10.28 12.28
CA LYS A 97 -9.12 -10.01 13.70
C LYS A 97 -7.63 -10.07 14.07
N ARG A 98 -6.93 -11.14 13.69
CA ARG A 98 -5.48 -11.29 13.94
C ARG A 98 -4.65 -10.18 13.27
N LEU A 99 -4.97 -9.85 12.02
CA LEU A 99 -4.26 -8.79 11.29
C LEU A 99 -4.52 -7.40 11.88
N LYS A 100 -5.71 -7.16 12.44
CA LYS A 100 -6.01 -5.93 13.18
C LYS A 100 -5.20 -5.85 14.49
N GLU A 101 -5.13 -6.94 15.23
CA GLU A 101 -4.35 -7.01 16.49
C GLU A 101 -2.87 -6.70 16.22
N ARG A 102 -2.30 -7.22 15.12
CA ARG A 102 -0.94 -6.91 14.65
C ARG A 102 -0.78 -5.54 13.98
N ARG A 103 -1.83 -4.71 13.96
CA ARG A 103 -1.85 -3.38 13.30
C ARG A 103 -1.50 -3.41 11.80
N ILE A 104 -1.72 -4.55 11.15
CA ILE A 104 -1.55 -4.73 9.70
C ILE A 104 -2.77 -4.22 8.93
N LEU A 105 -3.97 -4.53 9.44
CA LEU A 105 -5.22 -3.93 8.96
C LEU A 105 -5.72 -2.88 9.94
N ILE A 106 -6.12 -1.74 9.39
CA ILE A 106 -6.61 -0.60 10.16
C ILE A 106 -8.09 -0.41 9.85
N ALA A 107 -8.94 -0.45 10.88
CA ALA A 107 -10.35 -0.11 10.73
C ALA A 107 -10.47 1.40 10.46
N LYS A 108 -11.16 1.78 9.37
CA LYS A 108 -11.29 3.19 8.97
C LYS A 108 -12.73 3.70 9.07
N GLU A 109 -13.71 2.84 8.82
CA GLU A 109 -15.11 3.24 8.78
C GLU A 109 -15.98 2.08 9.26
N THR A 110 -17.12 2.38 9.90
CA THR A 110 -18.16 1.39 10.19
C THR A 110 -19.49 1.93 9.70
N VAL A 111 -20.17 1.17 8.85
CA VAL A 111 -21.51 1.48 8.34
C VAL A 111 -22.46 0.38 8.78
N GLY A 112 -23.42 0.73 9.63
CA GLY A 112 -24.29 -0.24 10.28
C GLY A 112 -23.47 -1.24 11.11
N ARG A 113 -23.53 -2.53 10.72
CA ARG A 113 -22.77 -3.63 11.37
C ARG A 113 -21.48 -4.01 10.64
N SER A 114 -21.13 -3.30 9.58
CA SER A 114 -19.99 -3.63 8.71
C SER A 114 -18.85 -2.66 8.96
N THR A 115 -17.69 -3.17 9.40
CA THR A 115 -16.44 -2.39 9.49
C THR A 115 -15.63 -2.58 8.22
N PHE A 116 -15.13 -1.47 7.68
CA PHE A 116 -14.25 -1.46 6.52
C PHE A 116 -12.82 -1.14 6.93
N TYR A 117 -11.88 -1.83 6.31
CA TYR A 117 -10.48 -1.82 6.66
C TYR A 117 -9.62 -1.30 5.52
N THR A 118 -8.42 -0.84 5.86
CA THR A 118 -7.36 -0.57 4.90
C THR A 118 -6.04 -1.17 5.38
N LEU A 119 -5.09 -1.38 4.46
CA LEU A 119 -3.75 -1.80 4.81
C LEU A 119 -3.00 -0.67 5.54
N THR A 120 -2.18 -1.04 6.51
CA THR A 120 -1.27 -0.08 7.14
C THR A 120 -0.31 0.54 6.10
N PRO A 121 -0.11 1.87 6.11
CA PRO A 121 0.79 2.54 5.15
C PRO A 121 2.26 2.14 5.35
N TYR A 122 2.60 1.48 6.46
CA TYR A 122 3.92 0.87 6.65
C TYR A 122 4.18 -0.29 5.66
N LEU A 123 3.16 -1.07 5.29
CA LEU A 123 3.35 -2.20 4.38
C LEU A 123 3.27 -1.77 2.91
N GLY A 124 2.34 -0.87 2.63
CA GLY A 124 2.13 -0.36 1.29
C GLY A 124 0.80 0.34 1.13
N GLY A 125 0.57 0.88 -0.06
CA GLY A 125 -0.66 1.60 -0.39
C GLY A 125 -0.56 2.30 -1.73
N HIS A 126 -1.69 2.83 -2.20
CA HIS A 126 -1.76 3.61 -3.43
C HIS A 126 -1.46 5.09 -3.14
N GLY A 127 -0.70 5.73 -4.01
CA GLY A 127 -0.33 7.15 -3.89
C GLY A 127 1.17 7.38 -3.91
N SER A 128 1.57 8.65 -3.76
CA SER A 128 2.98 9.04 -3.74
C SER A 128 3.67 8.61 -2.44
N GLY A 129 5.00 8.53 -2.45
CA GLY A 129 5.77 8.29 -1.22
C GLY A 129 5.57 9.38 -0.15
N LEU A 130 5.24 10.62 -0.56
CA LEU A 130 4.90 11.71 0.37
C LEU A 130 3.57 11.44 1.08
N ASP A 131 2.55 11.00 0.34
CA ASP A 131 1.24 10.64 0.92
C ASP A 131 1.39 9.51 1.94
N GLN A 132 2.24 8.52 1.63
CA GLN A 132 2.53 7.43 2.55
C GLN A 132 3.24 7.91 3.82
N ARG A 133 4.20 8.84 3.69
CA ARG A 133 4.91 9.42 4.84
C ARG A 133 3.97 10.17 5.77
N GLU A 134 3.04 10.94 5.22
CA GLU A 134 2.01 11.64 6.01
C GLU A 134 1.07 10.61 6.66
N ALA A 135 0.58 9.62 5.91
CA ALA A 135 -0.31 8.59 6.44
C ALA A 135 0.31 7.75 7.58
N ILE A 136 1.64 7.55 7.56
CA ILE A 136 2.39 6.84 8.60
C ILE A 136 2.36 7.57 9.95
N ARG A 137 2.25 8.91 9.96
CA ARG A 137 2.20 9.70 11.22
C ARG A 137 0.92 9.45 12.01
N GLU A 138 -0.16 9.11 11.32
CA GLU A 138 -1.48 8.91 11.90
C GLU A 138 -1.70 7.48 12.42
N VAL A 139 -0.71 6.60 12.28
CA VAL A 139 -0.88 5.17 12.57
C VAL A 139 0.32 4.58 13.32
N ASN A 140 0.01 3.70 14.27
CA ASN A 140 1.04 2.95 14.98
C ASN A 140 1.68 1.90 14.06
N PRO A 141 2.99 1.62 14.20
CA PRO A 141 3.69 0.60 13.41
C PRO A 141 3.07 -0.80 13.52
N PRO A 142 3.05 -1.60 12.44
CA PRO A 142 2.64 -3.01 12.51
C PRO A 142 3.64 -3.85 13.30
N GLU A 143 3.14 -4.94 13.88
CA GLU A 143 3.97 -5.95 14.55
C GLU A 143 4.41 -7.00 13.51
N LEU A 144 5.69 -6.96 13.15
CA LEU A 144 6.29 -7.84 12.15
C LEU A 144 7.46 -8.64 12.75
N PRO A 145 7.64 -9.92 12.34
CA PRO A 145 8.74 -10.77 12.77
C PRO A 145 10.10 -10.12 12.48
N GLY A 146 11.00 -10.15 13.46
CA GLY A 146 12.38 -9.70 13.28
C GLY A 146 12.56 -8.21 12.98
N MET A 147 11.53 -7.38 13.15
CA MET A 147 11.61 -5.94 12.91
C MET A 147 11.13 -5.11 14.09
N ASP A 148 12.02 -4.27 14.62
CA ASP A 148 11.68 -3.18 15.52
C ASP A 148 11.33 -1.93 14.70
N ILE A 149 10.05 -1.79 14.34
CA ILE A 149 9.55 -0.63 13.61
C ILE A 149 9.13 0.43 14.61
N LYS A 150 9.88 1.53 14.66
CA LYS A 150 9.56 2.67 15.53
C LYS A 150 8.46 3.54 14.92
N PRO A 151 7.58 4.14 15.75
CA PRO A 151 6.64 5.14 15.27
C PRO A 151 7.39 6.29 14.61
N ALA A 152 6.79 6.90 13.59
CA ALA A 152 7.39 8.09 13.01
C ALA A 152 7.57 9.16 14.07
N ASP A 153 8.75 9.78 14.11
CA ASP A 153 9.01 10.92 14.98
C ASP A 153 8.14 12.09 14.50
N VAL A 154 7.02 12.29 15.19
CA VAL A 154 6.14 13.45 15.01
C VAL A 154 6.79 14.62 15.75
N GLY A 155 8.06 14.92 15.43
CA GLY A 155 8.75 16.08 15.98
C GLY A 155 7.88 17.31 15.76
N ASN A 156 7.75 18.17 16.78
CA ASN A 156 6.98 19.41 16.71
C ASN A 156 7.25 20.09 15.37
N VAL A 157 6.29 20.03 14.46
CA VAL A 157 6.33 20.79 13.22
C VAL A 157 6.14 22.23 13.68
N VAL A 158 7.25 22.90 14.00
CA VAL A 158 7.26 24.34 14.22
C VAL A 158 6.70 24.89 12.91
N SER A 159 5.47 25.39 12.99
CA SER A 159 4.84 26.08 11.90
C SER A 159 5.78 27.24 11.55
N VAL A 160 6.53 27.10 10.45
CA VAL A 160 7.28 28.21 9.88
C VAL A 160 6.23 29.10 9.22
N VAL A 161 5.46 29.79 10.06
CA VAL A 161 4.71 30.98 9.65
C VAL A 161 5.79 31.99 9.34
N SER A 162 6.11 32.09 8.05
CA SER A 162 6.90 33.16 7.46
C SER A 162 6.31 34.49 7.92
N ARG A 163 6.85 35.06 9.00
CA ARG A 163 6.67 36.47 9.31
C ARG A 163 7.43 37.22 8.22
N ARG A 164 6.74 37.52 7.11
CA ARG A 164 7.12 38.65 6.26
C ARG A 164 7.08 39.88 7.16
N ARG A 165 8.24 40.31 7.65
CA ARG A 165 8.46 41.67 8.13
C ARG A 165 8.19 42.58 6.93
N THR A 166 7.03 43.23 6.92
CA THR A 166 6.86 44.48 6.18
C THR A 166 7.79 45.49 6.81
N ALA A 167 8.72 45.98 5.99
CA ALA A 167 9.50 47.19 6.24
C ALA A 167 8.59 48.42 6.31
#